data_AF-A0A644XNT0-F1
#
_entry.id   AF-A0A644XNT0-F1
#
_cell.length_a   1.000
_cell.length_b   1.000
_cell.length_c   1.000
_cell.angle_alpha   90.00
_cell.angle_beta   90.00
_cell.angle_gamma   90.00
#
_symmetry.space_group_name_H-M   'P 1'
#
loop_
_entity.id
_entity.type
_entity.pdbx_description
1 polymer ?
#
loop_
_entity_poly.entity_id
_entity_poly.type
_entity_poly.pdbx_seq_one_letter_code
_entity_poly.pdbx_strand_id
1 'polypeptide(L)'
;MSSFKDLRIVDNFYQTSAFYPMPTILVSTLAEDGQTSLGSYSLCFPYYVAGKDYYAMLLETRNSSNTAQNILRSGTCALNFIEDSRANFKEAVRLGFPGETCAEKMKGCRFTLEEGQAGGEQKRPLVVKEAYQVMECTWMSDLEGASEDSARVGQLEGMEPPYRSFNGVTSKFGAHFILRVDKILMKERFYNAIVGGVKANSFPHVPVDYGYRDNTHFWYTRFTRPLSERIAAGKEAELSTVIYAASRVDPDVKFTDAACQTLVKVPRVFLKAALQGCVDWAKENGVSVLDVEHMAIIRDKRGAEKKK
;
A
#
# COMPACT_ATOMS: atom_id res chain seq x y z
N MET A 1 -28.89 -2.13 22.96
CA MET A 1 -28.28 -1.09 22.09
C MET A 1 -29.36 -0.64 21.11
N SER A 2 -29.79 0.62 21.12
CA SER A 2 -31.04 1.03 20.44
C SER A 2 -30.87 1.84 19.13
N SER A 3 -29.65 2.23 18.76
CA SER A 3 -29.38 2.97 17.51
C SER A 3 -28.87 2.09 16.36
N PHE A 4 -28.52 0.84 16.63
CA PHE A 4 -27.97 -0.09 15.64
C PHE A 4 -28.91 -1.29 15.49
N LYS A 5 -29.09 -1.73 14.24
CA LYS A 5 -29.83 -2.94 13.90
C LYS A 5 -28.84 -4.05 13.58
N ASP A 6 -29.08 -5.22 14.14
CA ASP A 6 -28.31 -6.42 13.82
C ASP A 6 -28.53 -6.83 12.34
N LEU A 7 -27.45 -7.25 11.68
CA LEU A 7 -27.47 -7.72 10.30
C LEU A 7 -26.66 -9.01 10.21
N ARG A 8 -27.23 -10.02 9.53
CA ARG A 8 -26.60 -11.32 9.36
C ARG A 8 -25.29 -11.21 8.55
N ILE A 9 -24.27 -11.95 9.00
CA ILE A 9 -23.02 -12.19 8.28
C ILE A 9 -23.26 -13.33 7.26
N VAL A 10 -22.89 -13.09 6.00
CA VAL A 10 -22.94 -14.09 4.93
C VAL A 10 -21.64 -14.07 4.11
N ASP A 11 -21.46 -15.02 3.19
CA ASP A 11 -20.28 -15.06 2.34
C ASP A 11 -20.10 -13.75 1.56
N ASN A 12 -18.83 -13.37 1.36
CA ASN A 12 -18.44 -12.04 0.89
C ASN A 12 -19.05 -10.92 1.75
N PHE A 13 -19.05 -11.06 3.08
CA PHE A 13 -19.67 -10.12 4.01
C PHE A 13 -19.26 -8.64 3.79
N TYR A 14 -18.01 -8.39 3.38
CA TYR A 14 -17.52 -7.04 3.07
C TYR A 14 -18.29 -6.41 1.89
N GLN A 15 -18.88 -7.26 1.03
CA GLN A 15 -19.80 -6.88 -0.02
C GLN A 15 -21.28 -6.97 0.41
N THR A 16 -21.70 -8.04 1.07
CA THR A 16 -23.12 -8.33 1.25
C THR A 16 -23.69 -7.82 2.58
N SER A 17 -22.83 -7.60 3.57
CA SER A 17 -23.20 -7.26 4.96
C SER A 17 -22.54 -5.97 5.46
N ALA A 18 -21.88 -5.18 4.60
CA ALA A 18 -21.18 -3.96 4.99
C ALA A 18 -21.18 -2.87 3.92
N PHE A 19 -21.26 -1.61 4.33
CA PHE A 19 -20.85 -0.46 3.51
C PHE A 19 -19.37 -0.17 3.75
N TYR A 20 -18.51 -1.12 3.37
CA TYR A 20 -17.08 -1.00 3.52
C TYR A 20 -16.47 -0.32 2.28
N PRO A 21 -15.85 0.87 2.41
CA PRO A 21 -15.23 1.55 1.29
C PRO A 21 -13.94 0.83 0.90
N MET A 22 -13.79 0.53 -0.38
CA MET A 22 -12.60 -0.17 -0.88
C MET A 22 -11.93 0.61 -2.02
N PRO A 23 -10.60 0.57 -2.12
CA PRO A 23 -9.90 1.09 -3.29
C PRO A 23 -10.26 0.26 -4.53
N THR A 24 -10.12 0.85 -5.72
CA THR A 24 -10.14 0.08 -6.98
C THR A 24 -8.74 0.05 -7.55
N ILE A 25 -8.11 -1.13 -7.56
CA ILE A 25 -6.79 -1.32 -8.15
C ILE A 25 -6.84 -2.40 -9.23
N LEU A 26 -5.90 -2.31 -10.19
CA LEU A 26 -5.65 -3.37 -11.15
C LEU A 26 -4.35 -4.08 -10.76
N VAL A 27 -4.41 -5.39 -10.58
CA VAL A 27 -3.24 -6.21 -10.27
C VAL A 27 -2.72 -6.83 -11.56
N SER A 28 -1.55 -6.41 -12.00
CA SER A 28 -0.82 -7.05 -13.10
C SER A 28 -0.10 -8.30 -12.60
N THR A 29 -0.19 -9.39 -13.36
CA THR A 29 0.47 -10.67 -13.07
C THR A 29 0.93 -11.35 -14.35
N LEU A 30 1.85 -12.31 -14.25
CA LEU A 30 2.34 -13.07 -15.40
C LEU A 30 1.54 -14.36 -15.59
N ALA A 31 0.90 -14.50 -16.75
CA ALA A 31 0.30 -15.74 -17.21
C ALA A 31 1.38 -16.81 -17.49
N GLU A 32 0.95 -18.03 -17.79
CA GLU A 32 1.85 -19.18 -18.00
C GLU A 32 2.79 -18.99 -19.19
N ASP A 33 2.28 -18.38 -20.25
CA ASP A 33 3.05 -17.97 -21.43
C ASP A 33 3.93 -16.72 -21.18
N GLY A 34 3.89 -16.19 -19.96
CA GLY A 34 4.62 -15.01 -19.53
C GLY A 34 4.08 -13.70 -20.10
N GLN A 35 2.87 -13.67 -20.66
CA GLN A 35 2.17 -12.43 -20.98
C GLN A 35 1.57 -11.81 -19.72
N THR A 36 1.37 -10.49 -19.72
CA THR A 36 0.74 -9.80 -18.59
C THR A 36 -0.78 -9.92 -18.64
N SER A 37 -1.39 -10.31 -17.53
CA SER A 37 -2.84 -10.28 -17.30
C SER A 37 -3.17 -9.29 -16.19
N LEU A 38 -4.32 -8.63 -16.31
CA LEU A 38 -4.89 -7.74 -15.30
C LEU A 38 -6.08 -8.40 -14.60
N GLY A 39 -6.25 -8.11 -13.32
CA GLY A 39 -7.50 -8.36 -12.58
C GLY A 39 -7.81 -7.18 -11.66
N SER A 40 -9.10 -6.87 -11.48
CA SER A 40 -9.51 -5.80 -10.56
C SER A 40 -9.69 -6.32 -9.15
N TYR A 41 -9.13 -5.60 -8.17
CA TYR A 41 -9.21 -5.96 -6.76
C TYR A 41 -9.50 -4.74 -5.90
N SER A 42 -10.20 -5.00 -4.80
CA SER A 42 -10.52 -3.97 -3.80
C SER A 42 -10.00 -4.34 -2.41
N LEU A 43 -9.72 -5.62 -2.15
CA LEU A 43 -9.12 -6.12 -0.91
C LEU A 43 -7.60 -6.12 -0.99
N CYS A 44 -7.02 -4.92 -0.97
CA CYS A 44 -5.58 -4.72 -0.97
C CYS A 44 -5.19 -3.62 0.02
N PHE A 45 -4.40 -3.97 1.03
CA PHE A 45 -4.16 -3.12 2.20
C PHE A 45 -2.68 -3.07 2.58
N PRO A 46 -2.19 -1.97 3.19
CA PRO A 46 -0.87 -1.99 3.83
C PRO A 46 -0.80 -3.07 4.91
N TYR A 47 0.31 -3.82 4.94
CA TYR A 47 0.54 -4.89 5.92
C TYR A 47 1.65 -4.50 6.90
N TYR A 48 2.89 -4.39 6.42
CA TYR A 48 3.99 -3.85 7.22
C TYR A 48 4.10 -2.34 7.02
N VAL A 49 3.85 -1.59 8.09
CA VAL A 49 3.81 -0.11 8.06
C VAL A 49 4.98 0.56 8.80
N ALA A 50 5.64 -0.13 9.73
CA ALA A 50 6.80 0.38 10.46
C ALA A 50 7.60 -0.76 11.12
N GLY A 51 8.90 -0.53 11.37
CA GLY A 51 9.75 -1.41 12.17
C GLY A 51 10.29 -2.67 11.46
N LYS A 52 10.10 -2.77 10.14
CA LYS A 52 10.71 -3.78 9.27
C LYS A 52 11.69 -3.11 8.31
N ASP A 53 12.64 -3.91 7.82
CA ASP A 53 13.59 -3.57 6.77
C ASP A 53 12.94 -3.45 5.37
N TYR A 54 11.71 -3.97 5.22
CA TYR A 54 10.88 -3.80 4.04
C TYR A 54 9.43 -3.47 4.42
N TYR A 55 8.69 -2.94 3.43
CA TYR A 55 7.26 -2.69 3.53
C TYR A 55 6.50 -3.65 2.63
N ALA A 56 5.26 -3.97 3.01
CA ALA A 56 4.46 -4.95 2.29
C ALA A 56 2.99 -4.55 2.24
N MET A 57 2.31 -5.02 1.19
CA MET A 57 0.87 -5.00 1.00
C MET A 57 0.29 -6.39 1.24
N LEU A 58 -0.95 -6.48 1.72
CA LEU A 58 -1.74 -7.70 1.76
C LEU A 58 -2.73 -7.64 0.59
N LEU A 59 -2.73 -8.67 -0.25
CA LEU A 59 -3.73 -8.87 -1.29
C LEU A 59 -4.58 -10.10 -0.96
N GLU A 60 -5.90 -9.93 -0.87
CA GLU A 60 -6.84 -11.03 -0.66
C GLU A 60 -7.54 -11.38 -1.99
N THR A 61 -7.58 -12.66 -2.31
CA THR A 61 -8.07 -13.13 -3.60
C THR A 61 -8.93 -14.38 -3.44
N ARG A 62 -9.75 -14.66 -4.46
CA ARG A 62 -10.19 -16.03 -4.71
C ARG A 62 -9.00 -16.83 -5.24
N ASN A 63 -8.74 -18.00 -4.67
CA ASN A 63 -7.61 -18.83 -5.05
C ASN A 63 -7.71 -19.33 -6.51
N SER A 64 -8.91 -19.44 -7.07
CA SER A 64 -9.17 -19.80 -8.46
C SER A 64 -9.00 -18.64 -9.46
N SER A 65 -8.75 -17.41 -9.01
CA SER A 65 -8.55 -16.27 -9.91
C SER A 65 -7.25 -16.40 -10.70
N ASN A 66 -7.24 -15.90 -11.95
CA ASN A 66 -6.01 -15.81 -12.76
C ASN A 66 -4.87 -15.14 -11.97
N THR A 67 -5.16 -14.06 -11.24
CA THR A 67 -4.18 -13.33 -10.43
C THR A 67 -3.56 -14.22 -9.36
N ALA A 68 -4.37 -14.96 -8.58
CA ALA A 68 -3.86 -15.84 -7.55
C ALA A 68 -2.99 -16.96 -8.14
N GLN A 69 -3.48 -17.60 -9.20
CA GLN A 69 -2.76 -18.66 -9.91
C GLN A 69 -1.42 -18.16 -10.48
N ASN A 70 -1.41 -16.95 -11.04
CA ASN A 70 -0.21 -16.34 -11.59
C ASN A 70 0.78 -15.91 -10.49
N ILE A 71 0.32 -15.43 -9.33
CA ILE A 71 1.21 -15.09 -8.20
C ILE A 71 1.80 -16.37 -7.60
N LEU A 72 1.00 -17.42 -7.38
CA LEU A 72 1.50 -18.72 -6.91
C LEU A 72 2.57 -19.30 -7.84
N ARG A 73 2.46 -19.05 -9.16
CA ARG A 73 3.42 -19.51 -10.17
C ARG A 73 4.68 -18.64 -10.26
N SER A 74 4.50 -17.32 -10.35
CA SER A 74 5.58 -16.39 -10.75
C SER A 74 6.17 -15.58 -9.60
N GLY A 75 5.47 -15.51 -8.47
CA GLY A 75 5.89 -14.77 -7.28
C GLY A 75 5.94 -13.24 -7.45
N THR A 76 5.48 -12.67 -8.57
CA THR A 76 5.55 -11.22 -8.80
C THR A 76 4.22 -10.66 -9.27
N CYS A 77 3.96 -9.40 -8.90
CA CYS A 77 2.82 -8.64 -9.37
C CYS A 77 3.11 -7.14 -9.39
N ALA A 78 2.23 -6.36 -10.01
CA ALA A 78 2.21 -4.92 -9.86
C ALA A 78 0.81 -4.45 -9.45
N LEU A 79 0.74 -3.60 -8.43
CA LEU A 79 -0.49 -3.00 -7.92
C LEU A 79 -0.65 -1.63 -8.57
N ASN A 80 -1.58 -1.52 -9.52
CA ASN A 80 -1.79 -0.31 -10.30
C ASN A 80 -3.01 0.45 -9.77
N PHE A 81 -2.79 1.67 -9.30
CA PHE A 81 -3.84 2.51 -8.75
C PHE A 81 -4.41 3.41 -9.85
N ILE A 82 -5.70 3.24 -10.17
CA ILE A 82 -6.37 3.91 -11.28
C ILE A 82 -7.19 5.13 -10.83
N GLU A 83 -7.23 6.16 -11.67
CA GLU A 83 -8.03 7.35 -11.39
C GLU A 83 -9.51 7.14 -11.68
N ASP A 84 -10.31 7.96 -11.00
CA ASP A 84 -11.76 8.02 -11.07
C ASP A 84 -12.25 8.41 -12.48
N SER A 85 -12.75 7.42 -13.21
CA SER A 85 -13.36 7.56 -14.53
C SER A 85 -14.47 6.53 -14.68
N ARG A 86 -15.64 6.93 -15.19
CA ARG A 86 -16.72 5.98 -15.54
C ARG A 86 -16.22 4.88 -16.48
N ALA A 87 -15.34 5.23 -17.41
CA ALA A 87 -14.76 4.28 -18.34
C ALA A 87 -13.77 3.33 -17.65
N ASN A 88 -12.91 3.85 -16.77
CA ASN A 88 -11.96 3.02 -16.01
C ASN A 88 -12.71 2.08 -15.06
N PHE A 89 -13.76 2.56 -14.40
CA PHE A 89 -14.58 1.75 -13.52
C PHE A 89 -15.31 0.65 -14.28
N LYS A 90 -15.92 0.96 -15.43
CA LYS A 90 -16.55 -0.04 -16.31
C LYS A 90 -15.54 -1.13 -16.73
N GLU A 91 -14.32 -0.74 -17.07
CA GLU A 91 -13.27 -1.67 -17.45
C GLU A 91 -12.77 -2.50 -16.25
N ALA A 92 -12.63 -1.89 -15.06
CA ALA A 92 -12.28 -2.59 -13.84
C ALA A 92 -13.33 -3.67 -13.48
N VAL A 93 -14.62 -3.35 -13.60
CA VAL A 93 -15.72 -4.31 -13.42
C VAL A 93 -15.60 -5.48 -14.42
N ARG A 94 -15.32 -5.19 -15.70
CA ARG A 94 -15.11 -6.22 -16.73
C ARG A 94 -13.93 -7.13 -16.37
N LEU A 95 -12.77 -6.55 -16.04
CA LEU A 95 -11.56 -7.29 -15.66
C LEU A 95 -11.71 -8.07 -14.34
N GLY A 96 -12.65 -7.67 -13.49
CA GLY A 96 -13.02 -8.38 -12.25
C GLY A 96 -13.92 -9.60 -12.45
N PHE A 97 -14.48 -9.79 -13.65
CA PHE A 97 -15.40 -10.92 -13.89
C PHE A 97 -14.64 -12.27 -13.84
N PRO A 98 -15.17 -13.27 -13.12
CA PRO A 98 -14.53 -14.59 -13.01
C PRO A 98 -14.81 -15.46 -14.26
N GLY A 99 -13.97 -16.48 -14.46
CA GLY A 99 -14.20 -17.54 -15.45
C GLY A 99 -13.53 -17.35 -16.82
N GLU A 100 -13.07 -16.14 -17.14
CA GLU A 100 -12.30 -15.88 -18.38
C GLU A 100 -10.84 -16.30 -18.22
N THR A 101 -10.25 -16.85 -19.29
CA THR A 101 -8.79 -17.04 -19.40
C THR A 101 -8.07 -15.69 -19.40
N CYS A 102 -6.75 -15.70 -19.15
CA CYS A 102 -5.94 -14.47 -19.22
C CYS A 102 -6.07 -13.79 -20.60
N ALA A 103 -6.05 -14.56 -21.70
CA ALA A 103 -6.15 -14.02 -23.05
C ALA A 103 -7.52 -13.40 -23.34
N GLU A 104 -8.61 -14.06 -22.95
CA GLU A 104 -9.98 -13.53 -23.09
C GLU A 104 -10.15 -12.25 -22.29
N LYS A 105 -9.67 -12.24 -21.04
CA LYS A 105 -9.75 -11.08 -20.15
C LYS A 105 -9.02 -9.87 -20.73
N MET A 106 -7.86 -10.08 -21.34
CA MET A 106 -7.06 -9.03 -21.95
C MET A 106 -7.55 -8.61 -23.34
N LYS A 107 -8.44 -9.37 -23.98
CA LYS A 107 -9.01 -9.02 -25.29
C LYS A 107 -9.78 -7.70 -25.20
N GLY A 108 -9.34 -6.72 -25.99
CA GLY A 108 -9.96 -5.39 -25.99
C GLY A 108 -9.73 -4.59 -24.71
N CYS A 109 -8.71 -4.95 -23.91
CA CYS A 109 -8.38 -4.19 -22.72
C CYS A 109 -8.07 -2.73 -23.06
N ARG A 110 -8.67 -1.81 -22.30
CA ARG A 110 -8.54 -0.36 -22.53
C ARG A 110 -7.19 0.19 -22.08
N PHE A 111 -6.57 -0.43 -21.08
CA PHE A 111 -5.36 0.09 -20.44
C PHE A 111 -4.13 -0.20 -21.27
N THR A 112 -3.25 0.79 -21.37
CA THR A 112 -1.95 0.61 -22.03
C THR A 112 -0.98 0.03 -21.01
N LEU A 113 -0.22 -0.97 -21.43
CA LEU A 113 0.82 -1.58 -20.60
C LEU A 113 2.20 -1.09 -21.00
N GLU A 114 3.08 -0.86 -20.02
CA GLU A 114 4.48 -0.49 -20.23
C GLU A 114 5.40 -1.21 -19.23
N GLU A 115 6.70 -1.20 -19.49
CA GLU A 115 7.68 -1.83 -18.60
C GLU A 115 7.76 -1.12 -17.25
N GLY A 116 7.88 -1.91 -16.18
CA GLY A 116 8.14 -1.43 -14.83
C GLY A 116 9.61 -1.01 -14.64
N GLN A 117 10.00 -0.72 -13.40
CA GLN A 117 11.37 -0.33 -13.08
C GLN A 117 11.99 -1.11 -11.91
N ALA A 118 11.29 -2.09 -11.34
CA ALA A 118 11.85 -3.02 -10.36
C ALA A 118 12.54 -4.23 -11.02
N GLY A 119 12.60 -4.25 -12.37
CA GLY A 119 13.20 -5.32 -13.16
C GLY A 119 14.71 -5.40 -13.01
N GLY A 120 15.18 -6.57 -12.55
CA GLY A 120 16.55 -7.05 -12.69
C GLY A 120 16.54 -8.25 -13.64
N GLU A 121 17.15 -9.36 -13.23
CA GLU A 121 17.13 -10.62 -14.01
C GLU A 121 15.76 -11.35 -13.96
N GLN A 122 14.94 -11.09 -12.93
CA GLN A 122 13.62 -11.70 -12.78
C GLN A 122 12.59 -11.03 -13.70
N LYS A 123 11.91 -11.81 -14.53
CA LYS A 123 10.78 -11.34 -15.35
C LYS A 123 9.64 -10.87 -14.46
N ARG A 124 9.07 -9.70 -14.77
CA ARG A 124 7.97 -9.07 -14.02
C ARG A 124 6.82 -8.73 -14.97
N PRO A 125 5.58 -8.61 -14.47
CA PRO A 125 4.47 -8.14 -15.30
C PRO A 125 4.61 -6.66 -15.63
N LEU A 126 4.03 -6.27 -16.78
CA LEU A 126 3.93 -4.88 -17.19
C LEU A 126 3.03 -4.07 -16.24
N VAL A 127 3.27 -2.77 -16.18
CA VAL A 127 2.49 -1.83 -15.38
C VAL A 127 1.49 -1.07 -16.25
N VAL A 128 0.40 -0.59 -15.64
CA VAL A 128 -0.64 0.20 -16.32
C VAL A 128 -0.16 1.64 -16.45
N LYS A 129 0.06 2.09 -17.68
CA LYS A 129 0.58 3.42 -18.00
C LYS A 129 -0.31 4.54 -17.47
N GLU A 130 -1.62 4.36 -17.47
CA GLU A 130 -2.58 5.37 -17.02
C GLU A 130 -2.71 5.43 -15.48
N ALA A 131 -2.09 4.52 -14.74
CA ALA A 131 -2.15 4.51 -13.28
C ALA A 131 -1.47 5.75 -12.69
N TYR A 132 -2.06 6.34 -11.65
CA TYR A 132 -1.45 7.49 -10.97
C TYR A 132 -0.27 7.09 -10.08
N GLN A 133 -0.30 5.84 -9.60
CA GLN A 133 0.71 5.20 -8.79
C GLN A 133 0.75 3.70 -9.11
N VAL A 134 1.94 3.12 -9.05
CA VAL A 134 2.16 1.67 -9.15
C VAL A 134 3.07 1.24 -8.02
N MET A 135 2.76 0.11 -7.40
CA MET A 135 3.68 -0.60 -6.52
C MET A 135 4.09 -1.91 -7.20
N GLU A 136 5.36 -2.04 -7.54
CA GLU A 136 5.92 -3.29 -8.05
C GLU A 136 6.27 -4.19 -6.86
N CYS A 137 5.80 -5.42 -6.89
CA CYS A 137 5.80 -6.29 -5.73
C CYS A 137 6.34 -7.69 -5.99
N THR A 138 6.91 -8.27 -4.93
CA THR A 138 7.29 -9.68 -4.84
C THR A 138 6.48 -10.34 -3.72
N TRP A 139 5.91 -11.50 -4.01
CA TRP A 139 5.27 -12.32 -2.99
C TRP A 139 6.32 -12.92 -2.06
N MET A 140 6.15 -12.69 -0.77
CA MET A 140 6.99 -13.25 0.30
C MET A 140 6.57 -14.69 0.57
N SER A 141 6.85 -15.60 -0.37
CA SER A 141 6.41 -17.00 -0.31
C SER A 141 7.13 -17.82 0.78
N ASP A 142 8.26 -17.34 1.28
CA ASP A 142 8.99 -17.92 2.40
C ASP A 142 8.23 -17.81 3.74
N LEU A 143 7.37 -16.80 3.89
CA LEU A 143 6.54 -16.65 5.08
C LEU A 143 5.50 -17.77 5.14
N GLU A 144 5.42 -18.41 6.32
CA GLU A 144 4.47 -19.50 6.61
C GLU A 144 4.66 -20.76 5.74
N GLY A 145 5.82 -20.91 5.08
CA GLY A 145 6.04 -22.01 4.13
C GLY A 145 5.11 -21.96 2.92
N ALA A 146 4.58 -20.77 2.60
CA ALA A 146 3.56 -20.59 1.58
C ALA A 146 4.06 -20.94 0.16
N SER A 147 5.36 -21.01 -0.06
CA SER A 147 5.98 -21.48 -1.31
C SER A 147 5.54 -22.88 -1.73
N GLU A 148 5.16 -23.74 -0.78
CA GLU A 148 4.63 -25.07 -1.09
C GLU A 148 3.28 -25.00 -1.85
N ASP A 149 2.52 -23.91 -1.71
CA ASP A 149 1.25 -23.74 -2.41
C ASP A 149 1.43 -23.53 -3.93
N SER A 150 2.64 -23.26 -4.41
CA SER A 150 2.93 -23.25 -5.85
C SER A 150 2.63 -24.60 -6.52
N ALA A 151 2.72 -25.71 -5.79
CA ALA A 151 2.34 -27.04 -6.29
C ALA A 151 0.83 -27.22 -6.51
N ARG A 152 0.01 -26.25 -6.07
CA ARG A 152 -1.46 -26.27 -6.16
C ARG A 152 -2.00 -25.45 -7.33
N VAL A 153 -1.11 -24.83 -8.11
CA VAL A 153 -1.48 -24.12 -9.34
C VAL A 153 -2.26 -25.08 -10.26
N GLY A 154 -3.35 -24.58 -10.85
CA GLY A 154 -4.29 -25.34 -11.68
C GLY A 154 -5.51 -25.89 -10.94
N GLN A 155 -5.54 -25.85 -9.59
CA GLN A 155 -6.71 -26.27 -8.81
C GLN A 155 -7.74 -25.13 -8.71
N LEU A 156 -8.79 -25.18 -9.53
CA LEU A 156 -9.78 -24.10 -9.67
C LEU A 156 -11.11 -24.35 -8.93
N GLU A 157 -11.44 -25.60 -8.61
CA GLU A 157 -12.69 -26.00 -7.95
C GLU A 157 -12.65 -25.87 -6.41
N GLY A 158 -11.70 -25.08 -5.93
CA GLY A 158 -11.31 -25.03 -4.52
C GLY A 158 -10.18 -26.00 -4.22
N MET A 159 -9.40 -25.65 -3.21
CA MET A 159 -8.21 -26.40 -2.83
C MET A 159 -8.43 -26.99 -1.44
N GLU A 160 -8.13 -28.27 -1.24
CA GLU A 160 -8.36 -28.97 0.03
C GLU A 160 -7.26 -28.67 1.08
N PRO A 161 -7.50 -28.92 2.38
CA PRO A 161 -6.50 -28.70 3.42
C PRO A 161 -5.16 -29.44 3.15
N PRO A 162 -4.03 -28.98 3.75
CA PRO A 162 -3.94 -27.94 4.77
C PRO A 162 -4.07 -26.51 4.24
N TYR A 163 -4.58 -25.62 5.09
CA TYR A 163 -4.63 -24.18 4.85
C TYR A 163 -3.56 -23.46 5.66
N ARG A 164 -3.04 -22.38 5.09
CA ARG A 164 -2.20 -21.39 5.74
C ARG A 164 -3.08 -20.46 6.58
N SER A 165 -2.52 -19.80 7.58
CA SER A 165 -3.23 -18.88 8.46
C SER A 165 -3.31 -17.47 7.87
N PHE A 166 -2.28 -17.03 7.12
CA PHE A 166 -2.22 -15.65 6.65
C PHE A 166 -1.50 -15.42 5.31
N ASN A 167 -0.72 -16.37 4.77
CA ASN A 167 -0.01 -16.20 3.50
C ASN A 167 -0.03 -17.48 2.65
N GLY A 168 -0.37 -17.38 1.37
CA GLY A 168 -0.67 -18.52 0.50
C GLY A 168 -2.15 -18.87 0.49
N VAL A 169 -2.48 -20.16 0.42
CA VAL A 169 -3.87 -20.64 0.37
C VAL A 169 -4.44 -20.73 1.79
N THR A 170 -5.35 -19.82 2.13
CA THR A 170 -5.86 -19.63 3.51
C THR A 170 -7.22 -20.26 3.79
N SER A 171 -7.93 -20.69 2.74
CA SER A 171 -9.18 -21.44 2.86
C SER A 171 -9.48 -22.19 1.57
N LYS A 172 -10.58 -22.96 1.55
CA LYS A 172 -11.01 -23.71 0.36
C LYS A 172 -11.06 -22.86 -0.91
N PHE A 173 -11.47 -21.60 -0.80
CA PHE A 173 -11.67 -20.70 -1.94
C PHE A 173 -10.84 -19.40 -1.85
N GLY A 174 -10.04 -19.23 -0.81
CA GLY A 174 -9.32 -17.98 -0.52
C GLY A 174 -7.82 -18.16 -0.55
N ALA A 175 -7.12 -17.13 -1.04
CA ALA A 175 -5.67 -17.02 -0.93
C ALA A 175 -5.29 -15.58 -0.55
N HIS A 176 -4.31 -15.45 0.33
CA HIS A 176 -3.76 -14.18 0.79
C HIS A 176 -2.29 -14.09 0.36
N PHE A 177 -1.86 -12.93 -0.12
CA PHE A 177 -0.48 -12.71 -0.51
C PHE A 177 0.11 -11.54 0.26
N ILE A 178 1.18 -11.80 1.01
CA ILE A 178 2.04 -10.74 1.55
C ILE A 178 3.02 -10.33 0.45
N LEU A 179 2.83 -9.12 -0.05
CA LEU A 179 3.50 -8.58 -1.21
C LEU A 179 4.52 -7.51 -0.76
N ARG A 180 5.81 -7.86 -0.72
CA ARG A 180 6.87 -6.87 -0.49
C ARG A 180 6.84 -5.83 -1.60
N VAL A 181 6.87 -4.56 -1.22
CA VAL A 181 6.97 -3.44 -2.18
C VAL A 181 8.44 -3.26 -2.54
N ASP A 182 8.81 -3.63 -3.76
CA ASP A 182 10.17 -3.47 -4.27
C ASP A 182 10.39 -2.07 -4.84
N LYS A 183 9.35 -1.48 -5.45
CA LYS A 183 9.41 -0.11 -5.99
C LYS A 183 8.05 0.58 -5.99
N ILE A 184 8.08 1.90 -5.79
CA ILE A 184 6.91 2.77 -5.94
C ILE A 184 7.16 3.70 -7.12
N LEU A 185 6.32 3.58 -8.15
CA LEU A 185 6.28 4.48 -9.29
C LEU A 185 5.07 5.41 -9.14
N MET A 186 5.21 6.68 -9.48
CA MET A 186 4.08 7.61 -9.48
C MET A 186 4.27 8.70 -10.52
N LYS A 187 3.18 9.29 -10.98
CA LYS A 187 3.25 10.41 -11.92
C LYS A 187 3.93 11.61 -11.26
N GLU A 188 4.72 12.35 -12.05
CA GLU A 188 5.55 13.46 -11.59
C GLU A 188 4.78 14.48 -10.74
N ARG A 189 3.54 14.82 -11.13
CA ARG A 189 2.68 15.73 -10.34
C ARG A 189 2.48 15.26 -8.90
N PHE A 190 2.32 13.96 -8.69
CA PHE A 190 2.09 13.35 -7.38
C PHE A 190 3.40 13.20 -6.61
N TYR A 191 4.48 12.85 -7.31
CA TYR A 191 5.83 12.87 -6.74
C TYR A 191 6.16 14.25 -6.14
N ASN A 192 6.01 15.30 -6.94
CA ASN A 192 6.25 16.68 -6.54
C ASN A 192 5.35 17.09 -5.37
N ALA A 193 4.10 16.61 -5.33
CA ALA A 193 3.20 16.87 -4.21
C ALA A 193 3.66 16.22 -2.90
N ILE A 194 4.14 14.97 -2.92
CA ILE A 194 4.59 14.34 -1.67
C ILE A 194 5.94 14.91 -1.22
N VAL A 195 6.86 15.22 -2.14
CA VAL A 195 8.18 15.79 -1.80
C VAL A 195 8.08 17.27 -1.40
N GLY A 196 7.31 18.07 -2.14
CA GLY A 196 7.19 19.52 -1.97
C GLY A 196 6.08 19.98 -1.03
N GLY A 197 5.21 19.07 -0.60
CA GLY A 197 4.06 19.37 0.26
C GLY A 197 2.73 19.37 -0.50
N VAL A 198 1.69 18.86 0.15
CA VAL A 198 0.39 18.60 -0.47
C VAL A 198 -0.57 19.77 -0.32
N LYS A 199 -1.35 20.04 -1.37
CA LYS A 199 -2.56 20.85 -1.34
C LYS A 199 -3.76 19.98 -1.72
N ALA A 200 -4.97 20.43 -1.41
CA ALA A 200 -6.18 19.65 -1.71
C ALA A 200 -6.34 19.26 -3.19
N ASN A 201 -5.84 20.09 -4.12
CA ASN A 201 -5.86 19.81 -5.57
C ASN A 201 -4.67 18.96 -6.05
N SER A 202 -3.74 18.62 -5.16
CA SER A 202 -2.58 17.77 -5.48
C SER A 202 -2.90 16.28 -5.39
N PHE A 203 -4.03 15.91 -4.79
CA PHE A 203 -4.42 14.51 -4.62
C PHE A 203 -4.95 13.90 -5.93
N PRO A 204 -4.63 12.62 -6.22
CA PRO A 204 -5.23 11.91 -7.34
C PRO A 204 -6.75 11.85 -7.16
N HIS A 205 -7.49 11.84 -8.27
CA HIS A 205 -8.91 11.59 -8.22
C HIS A 205 -9.13 10.10 -7.97
N VAL A 206 -9.24 9.68 -6.71
CA VAL A 206 -9.36 8.27 -6.32
C VAL A 206 -10.85 7.89 -6.22
N PRO A 207 -11.33 6.87 -6.95
CA PRO A 207 -12.69 6.37 -6.77
C PRO A 207 -12.79 5.58 -5.45
N VAL A 208 -13.97 5.57 -4.84
CA VAL A 208 -14.28 4.66 -3.73
C VAL A 208 -15.34 3.67 -4.20
N ASP A 209 -14.94 2.41 -4.26
CA ASP A 209 -15.79 1.28 -4.63
C ASP A 209 -16.53 0.74 -3.41
N TYR A 210 -17.83 0.53 -3.59
CA TYR A 210 -18.70 -0.15 -2.65
C TYR A 210 -19.08 -1.54 -3.17
N GLY A 211 -18.40 -2.07 -4.18
CA GLY A 211 -18.54 -3.44 -4.67
C GLY A 211 -19.93 -3.78 -5.22
N TYR A 212 -20.14 -5.08 -5.40
CA TYR A 212 -21.40 -5.65 -5.86
C TYR A 212 -22.42 -5.72 -4.72
N ARG A 213 -23.65 -5.21 -4.90
CA ARG A 213 -24.59 -5.01 -3.76
C ARG A 213 -26.03 -5.49 -3.99
N ASP A 214 -26.50 -5.50 -5.22
CA ASP A 214 -27.91 -5.69 -5.59
C ASP A 214 -28.07 -6.80 -6.63
N ASN A 215 -27.10 -7.71 -6.69
CA ASN A 215 -27.02 -8.78 -7.68
C ASN A 215 -27.04 -8.29 -9.14
N THR A 216 -26.84 -7.00 -9.40
CA THR A 216 -26.94 -6.44 -10.76
C THR A 216 -25.86 -5.40 -11.07
N HIS A 217 -25.36 -4.68 -10.06
CA HIS A 217 -24.44 -3.56 -10.24
C HIS A 217 -23.28 -3.58 -9.24
N PHE A 218 -22.14 -3.11 -9.73
CA PHE A 218 -21.06 -2.59 -8.90
C PHE A 218 -21.28 -1.09 -8.65
N TRP A 219 -21.18 -0.69 -7.40
CA TRP A 219 -21.47 0.68 -6.96
C TRP A 219 -20.18 1.39 -6.57
N TYR A 220 -19.98 2.63 -7.02
CA TYR A 220 -18.84 3.44 -6.60
C TYR A 220 -19.23 4.91 -6.53
N THR A 221 -18.48 5.70 -5.75
CA THR A 221 -18.59 7.16 -5.77
C THR A 221 -17.44 7.78 -6.55
N ARG A 222 -17.76 8.85 -7.26
CA ARG A 222 -16.79 9.75 -7.86
C ARG A 222 -15.97 10.43 -6.76
N PHE A 223 -14.74 10.78 -7.09
CA PHE A 223 -13.86 11.53 -6.21
C PHE A 223 -14.44 12.91 -5.89
N THR A 224 -14.33 13.31 -4.63
CA THR A 224 -14.65 14.66 -4.16
C THR A 224 -13.40 15.28 -3.55
N ARG A 225 -13.25 16.60 -3.68
CA ARG A 225 -12.08 17.33 -3.18
C ARG A 225 -11.83 17.03 -1.69
N PRO A 226 -10.59 16.65 -1.31
CA PRO A 226 -10.25 16.39 0.09
C PRO A 226 -10.35 17.66 0.95
N LEU A 227 -10.81 17.48 2.17
CA LEU A 227 -10.78 18.51 3.22
C LEU A 227 -9.57 18.30 4.12
N SER A 228 -8.94 19.39 4.53
CA SER A 228 -7.82 19.35 5.47
C SER A 228 -8.33 19.71 6.87
N GLU A 229 -7.95 18.92 7.87
CA GLU A 229 -8.19 19.21 9.28
C GLU A 229 -6.85 19.49 9.98
N ARG A 230 -6.83 20.45 10.92
CA ARG A 230 -5.61 20.76 11.68
C ARG A 230 -5.50 19.81 12.86
N ILE A 231 -4.26 19.43 13.19
CA ILE A 231 -4.01 18.77 14.48
C ILE A 231 -4.41 19.74 15.59
N ALA A 232 -5.19 19.26 16.56
CA ALA A 232 -5.66 20.05 17.68
C ALA A 232 -4.51 20.77 18.40
N ALA A 233 -4.68 22.08 18.63
CA ALA A 233 -3.73 22.88 19.40
C ALA A 233 -3.66 22.39 20.86
N GLY A 234 -2.52 22.63 21.52
CA GLY A 234 -2.36 22.33 22.95
C GLY A 234 -1.94 20.89 23.30
N LYS A 235 -1.57 20.06 22.31
CA LYS A 235 -0.93 18.74 22.54
C LYS A 235 0.60 18.79 22.57
N GLU A 236 1.15 19.99 22.67
CA GLU A 236 2.59 20.20 22.71
C GLU A 236 3.13 19.77 24.08
N ALA A 237 4.27 19.06 24.07
CA ALA A 237 5.01 18.80 25.29
C ALA A 237 5.64 20.10 25.79
N GLU A 238 5.78 20.25 27.11
CA GLU A 238 6.59 21.34 27.64
C GLU A 238 8.04 21.20 27.18
N LEU A 239 8.65 22.32 26.76
CA LEU A 239 10.04 22.37 26.31
C LEU A 239 11.00 21.75 27.35
N SER A 240 10.75 22.01 28.64
CA SER A 240 11.50 21.44 29.77
C SER A 240 11.54 19.91 29.73
N THR A 241 10.42 19.28 29.38
CA THR A 241 10.31 17.82 29.26
C THR A 241 11.10 17.30 28.06
N VAL A 242 11.11 18.04 26.96
CA VAL A 242 11.87 17.69 25.75
C VAL A 242 13.37 17.82 26.00
N ILE A 243 13.83 18.94 26.59
CA ILE A 243 15.22 19.16 26.97
C ILE A 243 15.70 18.04 27.91
N TYR A 244 14.89 17.71 28.91
CA TYR A 244 15.21 16.65 29.85
C TYR A 244 15.30 15.26 29.21
N ALA A 245 14.48 14.98 28.20
CA ALA A 245 14.58 13.75 27.44
C ALA A 245 15.83 13.74 26.53
N ALA A 246 16.10 14.86 25.87
CA ALA A 246 17.23 15.04 24.97
C ALA A 246 18.58 14.96 25.69
N SER A 247 18.71 15.48 26.91
CA SER A 247 19.97 15.43 27.67
C SER A 247 20.35 14.02 28.16
N ARG A 248 19.43 13.05 28.07
CA ARG A 248 19.64 11.67 28.54
C ARG A 248 19.62 10.63 27.43
N VAL A 249 19.42 11.04 26.17
CA VAL A 249 19.40 10.10 25.06
C VAL A 249 20.80 9.60 24.72
N ASP A 250 21.80 10.49 24.79
CA ASP A 250 23.19 10.19 24.43
C ASP A 250 24.15 11.13 25.19
N PRO A 251 25.30 10.63 25.70
CA PRO A 251 26.27 11.45 26.43
C PRO A 251 27.11 12.38 25.54
N ASP A 252 27.28 12.03 24.26
CA ASP A 252 28.24 12.68 23.35
C ASP A 252 27.55 13.66 22.38
N VAL A 253 26.25 13.46 22.12
CA VAL A 253 25.44 14.33 21.27
C VAL A 253 24.51 15.21 22.12
N LYS A 254 24.67 16.53 22.01
CA LYS A 254 23.86 17.52 22.74
C LYS A 254 22.85 18.20 21.82
N PHE A 255 21.73 18.62 22.38
CA PHE A 255 20.71 19.41 21.69
C PHE A 255 20.66 20.81 22.28
N THR A 256 20.62 21.83 21.43
CA THR A 256 20.30 23.19 21.87
C THR A 256 18.82 23.31 22.27
N ASP A 257 18.48 24.27 23.13
CA ASP A 257 17.08 24.55 23.49
C ASP A 257 16.24 24.87 22.24
N ALA A 258 16.82 25.58 21.28
CA ALA A 258 16.19 25.89 20.00
C ALA A 258 15.91 24.63 19.17
N ALA A 259 16.82 23.64 19.15
CA ALA A 259 16.57 22.34 18.54
C ALA A 259 15.45 21.58 19.27
N CYS A 260 15.48 21.55 20.60
CA CYS A 260 14.42 20.93 21.43
C CYS A 260 13.05 21.57 21.18
N GLN A 261 12.99 22.87 20.96
CA GLN A 261 11.75 23.58 20.63
C GLN A 261 11.09 23.06 19.34
N THR A 262 11.87 22.54 18.39
CA THR A 262 11.32 21.94 17.16
C THR A 262 10.61 20.61 17.40
N LEU A 263 10.84 19.97 18.55
CA LEU A 263 10.32 18.65 18.91
C LEU A 263 9.11 18.69 19.86
N VAL A 264 8.70 19.85 20.37
CA VAL A 264 7.56 19.96 21.31
C VAL A 264 6.24 19.44 20.74
N LYS A 265 6.11 19.44 19.40
CA LYS A 265 4.95 18.91 18.67
C LYS A 265 5.02 17.40 18.43
N VAL A 266 6.15 16.75 18.72
CA VAL A 266 6.28 15.30 18.60
C VAL A 266 5.49 14.64 19.73
N PRO A 267 4.51 13.77 19.44
CA PRO A 267 3.77 13.07 20.48
C PRO A 267 4.73 12.30 21.41
N ARG A 268 4.48 12.36 22.72
CA ARG A 268 5.36 11.78 23.76
C ARG A 268 5.77 10.33 23.48
N VAL A 269 4.86 9.52 22.93
CA VAL A 269 5.10 8.11 22.58
C VAL A 269 6.20 7.93 21.52
N PHE A 270 6.44 8.94 20.67
CA PHE A 270 7.45 8.92 19.62
C PHE A 270 8.71 9.71 19.98
N LEU A 271 8.69 10.48 21.07
CA LEU A 271 9.79 11.40 21.42
C LEU A 271 11.13 10.68 21.57
N LYS A 272 11.16 9.53 22.25
CA LYS A 272 12.39 8.75 22.41
C LYS A 272 12.97 8.29 21.07
N ALA A 273 12.13 7.76 20.19
CA ALA A 273 12.56 7.30 18.86
C ALA A 273 13.00 8.46 17.96
N ALA A 274 12.31 9.60 18.03
CA ALA A 274 12.69 10.81 17.31
C ALA A 274 14.05 11.34 17.77
N LEU A 275 14.28 11.43 19.09
CA LEU A 275 15.56 11.83 19.66
C LEU A 275 16.68 10.88 19.26
N GLN A 276 16.44 9.56 19.34
CA GLN A 276 17.42 8.56 18.91
C GLN A 276 17.78 8.73 17.43
N GLY A 277 16.80 8.89 16.54
CA GLY A 277 17.07 9.13 15.13
C GLY A 277 17.86 10.41 14.85
N CYS A 278 17.70 11.45 15.68
CA CYS A 278 18.51 12.66 15.57
C CYS A 278 19.97 12.40 16.01
N VAL A 279 20.18 11.62 17.08
CA VAL A 279 21.52 11.21 17.54
C VAL A 279 22.22 10.36 16.49
N ASP A 280 21.52 9.38 15.92
CA ASP A 280 22.07 8.49 14.91
C ASP A 280 22.55 9.30 13.69
N TRP A 281 21.71 10.23 13.22
CA TRP A 281 22.09 11.17 12.16
C TRP A 281 23.30 12.03 12.55
N ALA A 282 23.35 12.55 13.78
CA ALA A 282 24.45 13.38 14.26
C ALA A 282 25.77 12.61 14.25
N LYS A 283 25.77 11.35 14.72
CA LYS A 283 26.95 10.48 14.72
C LYS A 283 27.42 10.14 13.29
N GLU A 284 26.48 9.83 12.40
CA GLU A 284 26.79 9.57 10.98
C GLU A 284 27.40 10.79 10.29
N ASN A 285 27.04 12.00 10.71
CA ASN A 285 27.51 13.26 10.10
C ASN A 285 28.61 13.97 10.92
N GLY A 286 29.12 13.34 11.98
CA GLY A 286 30.18 13.90 12.82
C GLY A 286 29.79 15.16 13.61
N VAL A 287 28.50 15.33 13.92
CA VAL A 287 27.93 16.47 14.64
C VAL A 287 27.76 16.11 16.12
N SER A 288 28.30 16.94 17.01
CA SER A 288 28.18 16.76 18.47
C SER A 288 27.16 17.69 19.13
N VAL A 289 26.72 18.75 18.46
CA VAL A 289 25.70 19.68 18.94
C VAL A 289 24.67 19.93 17.85
N LEU A 290 23.44 19.48 18.10
CA LEU A 290 22.29 19.66 17.22
C LEU A 290 21.61 21.01 17.46
N ASP A 291 21.48 21.77 16.38
CA ASP A 291 20.75 23.04 16.34
C ASP A 291 19.56 22.99 15.37
N VAL A 292 18.88 24.12 15.19
CA VAL A 292 17.69 24.23 14.33
C VAL A 292 17.97 23.86 12.86
N GLU A 293 19.16 24.14 12.33
CA GLU A 293 19.52 23.82 10.94
C GLU A 293 19.64 22.32 10.75
N HIS A 294 20.31 21.63 11.68
CA HIS A 294 20.40 20.17 11.69
C HIS A 294 19.00 19.53 11.82
N MET A 295 18.15 20.06 12.72
CA MET A 295 16.78 19.57 12.88
C MET A 295 15.94 19.74 11.60
N ALA A 296 16.16 20.82 10.84
CA ALA A 296 15.49 21.04 9.56
C ALA A 296 15.89 19.98 8.52
N ILE A 297 17.16 19.59 8.48
CA ILE A 297 17.67 18.51 7.62
C ILE A 297 17.07 17.17 8.03
N ILE A 298 17.11 16.83 9.33
CA ILE A 298 16.60 15.56 9.87
C ILE A 298 15.09 15.40 9.60
N ARG A 299 14.31 16.49 9.74
CA ARG A 299 12.86 16.46 9.52
C ARG A 299 12.50 16.28 8.05
N ASP A 300 13.37 16.71 7.14
CA ASP A 300 13.18 16.52 5.71
C ASP A 300 13.54 15.09 5.29
N LYS A 301 12.68 14.14 5.66
CA LYS A 301 12.82 12.72 5.31
C LYS A 301 12.93 12.45 3.80
N ARG A 302 12.65 13.47 2.97
CA ARG A 302 12.74 13.44 1.50
C ARG A 302 13.70 14.51 0.95
N GLY A 303 14.64 14.98 1.78
CA GLY A 303 15.59 16.03 1.40
C GLY A 303 16.60 15.58 0.34
N ALA A 304 16.88 14.27 0.26
CA ALA A 304 17.73 13.70 -0.78
C ALA A 304 17.08 13.80 -2.17
N GLU A 305 15.76 13.67 -2.24
CA GLU A 305 14.95 13.77 -3.45
C GLU A 305 14.84 15.20 -3.99
N LYS A 306 14.98 16.22 -3.14
CA LYS A 306 14.95 17.65 -3.56
C LYS A 306 16.26 18.15 -4.17
N LYS A 307 17.34 17.38 -4.02
CA LYS A 307 18.69 17.73 -4.51
C LYS A 307 19.00 17.16 -5.90
N LYS A 308 18.07 16.42 -6.50
CA LYS A 308 18.13 15.89 -7.86
C LYS A 308 17.22 16.68 -8.77
#